data_AF-A0A4Q3YQI9-F1
#
_entry.id   AF-A0A4Q3YQI9-F1
#
_cell.length_a   1.000
_cell.length_b   1.000
_cell.length_c   1.000
_cell.angle_alpha   90.00
_cell.angle_beta   90.00
_cell.angle_gamma   90.00
#
_symmetry.space_group_name_H-M   'P 1'
#
loop_
_entity.id
_entity.type
_entity.pdbx_description
1 polymer ?
#
loop_
_entity_poly.entity_id
_entity_poly.type
_entity_poly.pdbx_seq_one_letter_code
_entity_poly.pdbx_strand_id
1 'polypeptide(L)'
;MKNGIADHKHGNQVTSLIVQGHDWNNNLSLAPLYCQVGTVQAVPKKGASVATDIQELVAYIDAMMAANPSTRVWNFSLNIPESCELDAVSALGHDLSVLARKHSILPVISVGNKPGERLQPPADCEAAITVGGRMHSSKGMPSTVCPVSHIGPGPSGMLKPDISHFSHVRAIGGVAISGSSFSTALSSPLAAHTMARLRDASPDLVKALLLHNADGQGFDPALGFGSPTLASLPWECRSGFVTLQWTASLRPGAAFYWEMPIPPSLRKTGKLKGMGSLTAVLNPHPMVSEFAGPNYFSVRLAAALQIQRGKTPKGAVKFHNLLGSLDTDKITEQDARVIDHKWSPIRHHKKPFQGVTFEGDSMRIYARVYARDLYQYDYSTAGEIPALDTVFVLSIGTGEEDDDVYNELRDQLGAFVETATIETDIDIDNDGGDQ
;
A
#
# COMPACT_ATOMS: atom_id res chain seq x y z
N MET A 1 8.54 17.35 -24.43
CA MET A 1 7.40 17.39 -25.39
C MET A 1 7.11 18.84 -25.77
N LYS A 2 6.64 19.13 -27.00
CA LYS A 2 6.20 20.51 -27.37
C LYS A 2 4.83 20.81 -26.75
N ASN A 3 4.64 22.02 -26.20
CA ASN A 3 3.42 22.45 -25.50
C ASN A 3 2.10 22.19 -26.27
N GLY A 4 2.09 22.27 -27.60
CA GLY A 4 0.87 22.09 -28.41
C GLY A 4 0.32 20.66 -28.50
N ILE A 5 1.08 19.67 -28.01
CA ILE A 5 0.75 18.25 -28.11
C ILE A 5 0.29 17.68 -26.76
N ALA A 6 0.56 18.35 -25.63
CA ALA A 6 0.17 17.89 -24.30
C ALA A 6 -1.36 17.95 -24.06
N ASP A 7 -1.88 17.01 -23.26
CA ASP A 7 -3.28 16.99 -22.84
C ASP A 7 -3.54 17.92 -21.64
N HIS A 8 -3.54 19.23 -21.90
CA HIS A 8 -3.73 20.25 -20.85
C HIS A 8 -5.07 20.11 -20.15
N LYS A 9 -6.13 19.69 -20.86
CA LYS A 9 -7.46 19.58 -20.27
C LYS A 9 -7.48 18.49 -19.21
N HIS A 10 -7.01 17.29 -19.55
CA HIS A 10 -6.95 16.17 -18.61
C HIS A 10 -5.99 16.47 -17.45
N GLY A 11 -4.80 16.99 -17.75
CA GLY A 11 -3.82 17.37 -16.73
C GLY A 11 -4.35 18.40 -15.74
N ASN A 12 -5.07 19.42 -16.19
CA ASN A 12 -5.69 20.43 -15.32
C ASN A 12 -6.81 19.83 -14.45
N GLN A 13 -7.61 18.91 -15.00
CA GLN A 13 -8.64 18.21 -14.23
C GLN A 13 -8.03 17.36 -13.12
N VAL A 14 -7.02 16.55 -13.44
CA VAL A 14 -6.25 15.75 -12.46
C VAL A 14 -5.65 16.65 -11.39
N THR A 15 -4.95 17.70 -11.80
CA THR A 15 -4.28 18.65 -10.88
C THR A 15 -5.29 19.30 -9.93
N SER A 16 -6.47 19.70 -10.44
CA SER A 16 -7.49 20.33 -9.60
C SER A 16 -8.01 19.41 -8.48
N LEU A 17 -8.01 18.10 -8.68
CA LEU A 17 -8.40 17.12 -7.67
C LEU A 17 -7.29 16.87 -6.65
N ILE A 18 -6.01 16.95 -7.07
CA ILE A 18 -4.87 16.86 -6.15
C ILE A 18 -4.82 18.09 -5.23
N VAL A 19 -5.13 19.27 -5.77
CA VAL A 19 -5.08 20.52 -4.99
C VAL A 19 -6.36 20.72 -4.17
N GLN A 20 -7.56 20.54 -4.75
CA GLN A 20 -8.84 20.89 -4.11
C GLN A 20 -9.91 19.79 -4.25
N GLY A 21 -9.50 18.52 -4.29
CA GLY A 21 -10.42 17.40 -4.52
C GLY A 21 -11.59 17.35 -3.53
N HIS A 22 -11.32 17.62 -2.25
CA HIS A 22 -12.33 17.73 -1.19
C HIS A 22 -13.35 18.83 -1.49
N ASP A 23 -12.91 20.04 -1.81
CA ASP A 23 -13.81 21.19 -1.96
C ASP A 23 -14.71 21.06 -3.19
N TRP A 24 -14.16 20.55 -4.29
CA TRP A 24 -14.96 20.24 -5.49
C TRP A 24 -16.00 19.15 -5.25
N ASN A 25 -15.76 18.27 -4.27
CA ASN A 25 -16.55 17.08 -3.98
C ASN A 25 -16.97 17.01 -2.51
N ASN A 26 -17.42 18.14 -1.96
CA ASN A 26 -17.86 18.26 -0.56
C ASN A 26 -19.06 17.37 -0.17
N ASN A 27 -19.68 16.70 -1.15
CA ASN A 27 -20.69 15.67 -0.95
C ASN A 27 -20.12 14.26 -0.75
N LEU A 28 -18.79 14.10 -0.83
CA LEU A 28 -18.08 12.84 -0.65
C LEU A 28 -17.30 12.85 0.65
N SER A 29 -17.09 11.66 1.21
CA SER A 29 -16.23 11.45 2.37
C SER A 29 -14.76 11.50 1.92
N LEU A 30 -14.24 12.72 1.77
CA LEU A 30 -12.85 13.01 1.43
C LEU A 30 -12.17 13.79 2.57
N ALA A 31 -10.89 13.52 2.81
CA ALA A 31 -10.10 14.32 3.73
C ALA A 31 -9.76 15.67 3.06
N PRO A 32 -9.80 16.80 3.78
CA PRO A 32 -9.43 18.11 3.26
C PRO A 32 -7.89 18.24 3.15
N LEU A 33 -7.29 17.51 2.22
CA LEU A 33 -5.86 17.45 1.98
C LEU A 33 -5.48 18.25 0.72
N TYR A 34 -4.49 19.12 0.87
CA TYR A 34 -4.01 20.01 -0.20
C TYR A 34 -2.52 19.76 -0.44
N CYS A 35 -2.09 19.73 -1.69
CA CYS A 35 -0.69 19.53 -2.05
C CYS A 35 -0.17 20.61 -3.00
N GLN A 36 1.11 20.93 -2.87
CA GLN A 36 1.85 21.58 -3.95
C GLN A 36 2.08 20.58 -5.08
N VAL A 37 2.06 21.07 -6.32
CA VAL A 37 2.09 20.22 -7.52
C VAL A 37 3.14 20.72 -8.49
N GLY A 38 3.95 19.79 -9.00
CA GLY A 38 4.79 19.98 -10.17
C GLY A 38 4.17 19.25 -11.36
N THR A 39 4.27 19.82 -12.56
CA THR A 39 3.69 19.23 -13.77
C THR A 39 4.78 18.77 -14.72
N VAL A 40 4.75 17.49 -15.08
CA VAL A 40 5.64 16.89 -16.10
C VAL A 40 4.81 16.50 -17.32
N GLN A 41 5.09 17.11 -18.46
CA GLN A 41 4.43 16.77 -19.72
C GLN A 41 5.07 15.52 -20.33
N ALA A 42 4.49 14.35 -20.03
CA ALA A 42 5.06 13.06 -20.41
C ALA A 42 4.34 12.39 -21.59
N VAL A 43 3.02 12.56 -21.74
CA VAL A 43 2.20 11.83 -22.71
C VAL A 43 1.45 12.81 -23.64
N PRO A 44 1.43 12.54 -24.96
CA PRO A 44 0.70 13.38 -25.90
C PRO A 44 -0.81 13.21 -25.73
N LYS A 45 -1.58 14.23 -26.08
CA LYS A 45 -3.05 14.17 -26.09
C LYS A 45 -3.54 13.06 -27.03
N LYS A 46 -4.66 12.45 -26.67
CA LYS A 46 -5.28 11.39 -27.48
C LYS A 46 -5.51 11.86 -28.91
N GLY A 47 -5.08 11.08 -29.89
CA GLY A 47 -5.19 11.39 -31.32
C GLY A 47 -4.11 12.33 -31.87
N ALA A 48 -3.09 12.70 -31.08
CA ALA A 48 -1.88 13.29 -31.62
C ALA A 48 -1.16 12.29 -32.54
N SER A 49 -0.61 12.76 -33.66
CA SER A 49 0.18 11.96 -34.60
C SER A 49 1.61 11.71 -34.11
N VAL A 50 1.78 11.48 -32.81
CA VAL A 50 3.06 11.21 -32.15
C VAL A 50 2.87 9.98 -31.29
N ALA A 51 3.59 8.91 -31.64
CA ALA A 51 3.66 7.72 -30.80
C ALA A 51 4.54 8.01 -29.57
N THR A 52 4.17 7.45 -28.43
CA THR A 52 5.02 7.47 -27.24
C THR A 52 5.96 6.28 -27.30
N ASP A 53 7.25 6.54 -27.49
CA ASP A 53 8.28 5.53 -27.28
C ASP A 53 8.43 5.27 -25.77
N ILE A 54 8.32 4.01 -25.35
CA ILE A 54 8.35 3.61 -23.94
C ILE A 54 9.74 3.88 -23.34
N GLN A 55 10.82 3.60 -24.07
CA GLN A 55 12.18 3.77 -23.57
C GLN A 55 12.55 5.24 -23.47
N GLU A 56 12.13 6.07 -24.44
CA GLU A 56 12.27 7.53 -24.33
C GLU A 56 11.46 8.09 -23.15
N LEU A 57 10.24 7.57 -22.92
CA LEU A 57 9.40 7.96 -21.79
C LEU A 57 10.07 7.61 -20.45
N VAL A 58 10.60 6.39 -20.31
CA VAL A 58 11.30 5.93 -19.10
C VAL A 58 12.53 6.81 -18.84
N ALA A 59 13.38 7.04 -19.84
CA ALA A 59 14.56 7.90 -19.71
C ALA A 59 14.18 9.35 -19.34
N TYR A 60 13.09 9.86 -19.90
CA TYR A 60 12.58 11.18 -19.57
C TYR A 60 12.05 11.26 -18.12
N ILE A 61 11.29 10.26 -17.67
CA ILE A 61 10.81 10.17 -16.28
C ILE A 61 12.00 10.10 -15.31
N ASP A 62 13.02 9.29 -15.60
CA ASP A 62 14.25 9.18 -14.82
C ASP A 62 14.93 10.55 -14.64
N ALA A 63 15.09 11.29 -15.74
CA ALA A 63 15.68 12.63 -15.70
C ALA A 63 14.85 13.63 -14.88
N MET A 64 13.51 13.56 -14.97
CA MET A 64 12.63 14.43 -14.20
C MET A 64 12.62 14.10 -12.71
N MET A 65 12.68 12.82 -12.35
CA MET A 65 12.83 12.40 -10.95
C MET A 65 14.18 12.86 -10.37
N ALA A 66 15.27 12.67 -11.12
CA ALA A 66 16.60 13.12 -10.72
C ALA A 66 16.69 14.63 -10.52
N ALA A 67 15.98 15.41 -11.37
CA ALA A 67 15.94 16.86 -11.27
C ALA A 67 15.07 17.38 -10.12
N ASN A 68 14.18 16.55 -9.55
CA ASN A 68 13.22 16.96 -8.52
C ASN A 68 13.25 16.00 -7.31
N PRO A 69 14.41 15.84 -6.62
CA PRO A 69 14.58 14.85 -5.56
C PRO A 69 13.70 15.11 -4.32
N SER A 70 13.20 16.33 -4.12
CA SER A 70 12.24 16.65 -3.06
C SER A 70 10.82 16.12 -3.34
N THR A 71 10.50 15.77 -4.59
CA THR A 71 9.17 15.24 -4.96
C THR A 71 9.10 13.75 -4.72
N ARG A 72 8.52 13.35 -3.59
CA ARG A 72 8.49 11.95 -3.14
C ARG A 72 7.27 11.14 -3.60
N VAL A 73 6.21 11.78 -4.09
CA VAL A 73 4.99 11.11 -4.57
C VAL A 73 4.68 11.58 -5.99
N TRP A 74 4.48 10.63 -6.90
CA TRP A 74 4.28 10.90 -8.32
C TRP A 74 2.93 10.33 -8.79
N ASN A 75 2.05 11.20 -9.25
CA ASN A 75 0.78 10.79 -9.84
C ASN A 75 0.95 10.44 -11.31
N PHE A 76 0.62 9.20 -11.68
CA PHE A 76 0.57 8.72 -13.05
C PHE A 76 -0.88 8.42 -13.42
N SER A 77 -1.63 9.48 -13.73
CA SER A 77 -2.95 9.38 -14.34
C SER A 77 -2.86 9.09 -15.85
N LEU A 78 -1.99 8.16 -16.24
CA LEU A 78 -1.73 7.78 -17.62
C LEU A 78 -1.65 6.26 -17.72
N ASN A 79 -2.19 5.72 -18.81
CA ASN A 79 -2.11 4.30 -19.13
C ASN A 79 -1.87 4.13 -20.62
N ILE A 80 -1.05 3.14 -20.99
CA ILE A 80 -0.92 2.70 -22.37
C ILE A 80 -2.19 1.88 -22.71
N PRO A 81 -2.86 2.13 -23.85
CA PRO A 81 -4.10 1.45 -24.21
C PRO A 81 -3.87 0.00 -24.70
N GLU A 82 -3.23 -0.80 -23.86
CA GLU A 82 -2.90 -2.21 -24.02
C GLU A 82 -3.29 -2.95 -22.73
N SER A 83 -3.78 -4.18 -22.83
CA SER A 83 -4.09 -4.99 -21.65
C SER A 83 -2.81 -5.62 -21.09
N CYS A 84 -2.55 -5.47 -19.79
CA CYS A 84 -1.51 -6.25 -19.12
C CYS A 84 -1.76 -7.75 -19.32
N GLU A 85 -0.72 -8.52 -19.60
CA GLU A 85 -0.81 -9.98 -19.62
C GLU A 85 -0.94 -10.55 -18.21
N LEU A 86 -1.49 -11.76 -18.06
CA LEU A 86 -1.62 -12.38 -16.72
C LEU A 86 -0.31 -13.00 -16.24
N ASP A 87 0.53 -13.44 -17.17
CA ASP A 87 1.75 -14.19 -16.88
C ASP A 87 3.02 -13.37 -17.08
N ALA A 88 2.91 -12.06 -17.37
CA ALA A 88 4.07 -11.21 -17.57
C ALA A 88 3.78 -9.77 -17.11
N VAL A 89 4.75 -9.19 -16.40
CA VAL A 89 4.74 -7.75 -16.09
C VAL A 89 5.18 -6.98 -17.34
N SER A 90 4.49 -5.89 -17.65
CA SER A 90 4.85 -5.03 -18.78
C SER A 90 6.21 -4.35 -18.56
N ALA A 91 6.93 -4.09 -19.65
CA ALA A 91 8.21 -3.38 -19.61
C ALA A 91 8.09 -2.03 -18.89
N LEU A 92 7.07 -1.22 -19.19
CA LEU A 92 6.86 0.06 -18.51
C LEU A 92 6.56 -0.13 -17.01
N GLY A 93 5.80 -1.16 -16.62
CA GLY A 93 5.54 -1.49 -15.22
C GLY A 93 6.81 -1.89 -14.46
N HIS A 94 7.66 -2.71 -15.09
CA HIS A 94 8.96 -3.11 -14.55
C HIS A 94 9.93 -1.93 -14.46
N ASP A 95 10.16 -1.20 -15.55
CA ASP A 95 11.05 -0.05 -15.61
C ASP A 95 10.66 1.03 -14.61
N LEU A 96 9.35 1.34 -14.49
CA LEU A 96 8.88 2.30 -13.50
C LEU A 96 9.10 1.81 -12.06
N SER A 97 9.04 0.50 -11.81
CA SER A 97 9.40 -0.05 -10.50
C SER A 97 10.88 0.17 -10.20
N VAL A 98 11.76 -0.10 -11.17
CA VAL A 98 13.21 0.15 -11.03
C VAL A 98 13.49 1.63 -10.76
N LEU A 99 12.85 2.55 -11.49
CA LEU A 99 12.97 3.99 -11.25
C LEU A 99 12.44 4.40 -9.88
N ALA A 100 11.29 3.86 -9.45
CA ALA A 100 10.71 4.15 -8.15
C ALA A 100 11.66 3.76 -7.01
N ARG A 101 12.28 2.58 -7.11
CA ARG A 101 13.30 2.12 -6.15
C ARG A 101 14.57 2.99 -6.21
N LYS A 102 15.08 3.29 -7.41
CA LYS A 102 16.27 4.13 -7.64
C LYS A 102 16.14 5.51 -6.98
N HIS A 103 14.98 6.15 -7.12
CA HIS A 103 14.75 7.51 -6.63
C HIS A 103 14.04 7.58 -5.27
N SER A 104 13.69 6.44 -4.66
CA SER A 104 12.94 6.38 -3.40
C SER A 104 11.62 7.16 -3.44
N ILE A 105 10.91 7.10 -4.58
CA ILE A 105 9.62 7.75 -4.79
C ILE A 105 8.47 6.75 -4.75
N LEU A 106 7.27 7.23 -4.46
CA LEU A 106 6.04 6.45 -4.49
C LEU A 106 5.19 6.81 -5.73
N PRO A 107 5.07 5.92 -6.72
CA PRO A 107 4.13 6.10 -7.82
C PRO A 107 2.70 5.81 -7.35
N VAL A 108 1.76 6.67 -7.74
CA VAL A 108 0.31 6.44 -7.60
C VAL A 108 -0.26 6.39 -9.01
N ILE A 109 -0.72 5.22 -9.45
CA ILE A 109 -0.99 4.92 -10.86
C ILE A 109 -2.46 4.57 -11.07
N SER A 110 -3.09 5.09 -12.12
CA SER A 110 -4.46 4.68 -12.47
C SER A 110 -4.50 3.26 -13.03
N VAL A 111 -5.55 2.50 -12.70
CA VAL A 111 -5.71 1.12 -13.23
C VAL A 111 -6.04 1.05 -14.73
N GLY A 112 -6.40 2.18 -15.35
CA GLY A 112 -6.92 2.26 -16.71
C GLY A 112 -8.44 2.27 -16.79
N ASN A 113 -8.99 2.50 -17.99
CA ASN A 113 -10.43 2.63 -18.24
C ASN A 113 -10.86 1.77 -19.43
N LYS A 114 -12.08 1.21 -19.34
CA LYS A 114 -12.72 0.43 -20.41
C LYS A 114 -12.87 1.28 -21.70
N PRO A 115 -12.90 0.66 -22.91
CA PRO A 115 -13.08 -0.78 -23.19
C PRO A 115 -11.83 -1.64 -22.96
N GLY A 116 -12.05 -2.93 -22.71
CA GLY A 116 -11.02 -3.94 -22.38
C GLY A 116 -11.37 -4.68 -21.09
N GLU A 117 -10.68 -5.80 -20.83
CA GLU A 117 -10.99 -6.67 -19.69
C GLU A 117 -10.00 -6.53 -18.54
N ARG A 118 -8.76 -6.11 -18.82
CA ARG A 118 -7.65 -6.11 -17.86
C ARG A 118 -7.11 -4.70 -17.63
N LEU A 119 -6.46 -4.50 -16.48
CA LEU A 119 -5.69 -3.29 -16.20
C LEU A 119 -4.65 -3.02 -17.30
N GLN A 120 -4.21 -1.76 -17.37
CA GLN A 120 -3.38 -1.26 -18.46
C GLN A 120 -2.03 -0.76 -17.94
N PRO A 121 -0.89 -1.02 -18.62
CA PRO A 121 0.41 -0.54 -18.19
C PRO A 121 0.43 0.97 -17.93
N PRO A 122 1.12 1.46 -16.89
CA PRO A 122 1.95 0.73 -15.92
C PRO A 122 1.21 0.34 -14.63
N ALA A 123 -0.10 0.06 -14.68
CA ALA A 123 -0.89 -0.32 -13.50
C ALA A 123 -0.41 -1.62 -12.81
N ASP A 124 0.43 -2.39 -13.50
CA ASP A 124 1.14 -3.58 -13.03
C ASP A 124 2.51 -3.30 -12.38
N CYS A 125 2.91 -2.03 -12.22
CA CYS A 125 4.10 -1.66 -11.47
C CYS A 125 4.00 -2.12 -10.00
N GLU A 126 4.92 -2.98 -9.56
CA GLU A 126 4.91 -3.51 -8.19
C GLU A 126 5.03 -2.40 -7.13
N ALA A 127 5.90 -1.42 -7.39
CA ALA A 127 6.32 -0.41 -6.41
C ALA A 127 5.22 0.62 -6.17
N ALA A 128 4.27 0.68 -7.10
CA ALA A 128 3.22 1.66 -7.12
C ALA A 128 2.05 1.29 -6.23
N ILE A 129 1.28 2.30 -5.85
CA ILE A 129 -0.11 2.16 -5.44
C ILE A 129 -0.96 2.31 -6.71
N THR A 130 -1.49 1.21 -7.21
CA THR A 130 -2.43 1.21 -8.33
C THR A 130 -3.84 1.44 -7.80
N VAL A 131 -4.53 2.43 -8.37
CA VAL A 131 -5.84 2.89 -7.88
C VAL A 131 -6.94 2.56 -8.87
N GLY A 132 -7.90 1.76 -8.43
CA GLY A 132 -9.15 1.46 -9.12
C GLY A 132 -10.26 2.48 -8.84
N GLY A 133 -11.29 2.48 -9.68
CA GLY A 133 -12.47 3.32 -9.51
C GLY A 133 -13.55 2.71 -8.63
N ARG A 134 -14.19 3.53 -7.80
CA ARG A 134 -15.32 3.17 -6.94
C ARG A 134 -16.44 4.21 -7.04
N MET A 135 -17.68 3.77 -6.96
CA MET A 135 -18.86 4.61 -6.83
C MET A 135 -19.03 5.07 -5.38
N HIS A 136 -19.83 6.12 -5.18
CA HIS A 136 -20.24 6.55 -3.86
C HIS A 136 -21.70 6.20 -3.58
N SER A 137 -22.03 6.01 -2.31
CA SER A 137 -23.41 5.87 -1.83
C SER A 137 -24.11 7.25 -1.77
N SER A 138 -25.40 7.26 -1.43
CA SER A 138 -26.15 8.49 -1.16
C SER A 138 -25.60 9.29 0.03
N LYS A 139 -24.84 8.64 0.92
CA LYS A 139 -24.17 9.27 2.07
C LYS A 139 -22.75 9.77 1.75
N GLY A 140 -22.33 9.74 0.48
CA GLY A 140 -20.98 10.15 0.08
C GLY A 140 -19.86 9.17 0.44
N MET A 141 -20.19 7.98 0.94
CA MET A 141 -19.21 6.94 1.31
C MET A 141 -18.86 6.05 0.11
N PRO A 142 -17.63 5.50 0.03
CA PRO A 142 -17.27 4.49 -0.97
C PRO A 142 -18.26 3.31 -0.97
N SER A 143 -18.62 2.83 -2.15
CA SER A 143 -19.70 1.84 -2.34
C SER A 143 -19.30 0.77 -3.34
N THR A 144 -19.97 0.68 -4.49
CA THR A 144 -19.78 -0.38 -5.49
C THR A 144 -18.65 -0.09 -6.46
N VAL A 145 -18.26 -1.11 -7.23
CA VAL A 145 -17.25 -1.01 -8.30
C VAL A 145 -17.67 0.04 -9.34
N CYS A 146 -16.71 0.83 -9.83
CA CYS A 146 -16.95 1.77 -10.92
C CYS A 146 -17.13 1.04 -12.27
N PRO A 147 -18.16 1.37 -13.07
CA PRO A 147 -18.36 0.74 -14.37
C PRO A 147 -17.30 1.10 -15.42
N VAL A 148 -16.64 2.26 -15.29
CA VAL A 148 -15.65 2.81 -16.25
C VAL A 148 -14.24 2.26 -16.02
N SER A 149 -13.89 1.98 -14.76
CA SER A 149 -12.56 1.53 -14.36
C SER A 149 -12.30 0.10 -14.82
N HIS A 150 -11.06 -0.22 -15.18
CA HIS A 150 -10.61 -1.60 -15.19
C HIS A 150 -10.54 -2.16 -13.78
N ILE A 151 -10.45 -3.48 -13.72
CA ILE A 151 -10.28 -4.28 -12.52
C ILE A 151 -9.06 -5.19 -12.69
N GLY A 152 -8.63 -5.80 -11.61
CA GLY A 152 -7.61 -6.84 -11.60
C GLY A 152 -8.08 -8.20 -12.10
N PRO A 153 -7.28 -9.26 -11.86
CA PRO A 153 -6.04 -9.26 -11.08
C PRO A 153 -4.85 -8.67 -11.84
N GLY A 154 -3.76 -8.35 -11.13
CA GLY A 154 -2.47 -8.00 -11.74
C GLY A 154 -1.73 -9.23 -12.28
N PRO A 155 -0.69 -9.03 -13.10
CA PRO A 155 0.15 -10.12 -13.60
C PRO A 155 0.83 -10.90 -12.47
N SER A 156 1.21 -12.14 -12.75
CA SER A 156 2.06 -12.97 -11.88
C SER A 156 1.54 -13.13 -10.44
N GLY A 157 0.22 -13.08 -10.26
CA GLY A 157 -0.43 -13.16 -8.94
C GLY A 157 -0.33 -11.88 -8.11
N MET A 158 -0.01 -10.74 -8.72
CA MET A 158 -0.03 -9.44 -8.06
C MET A 158 -1.45 -9.05 -7.61
N LEU A 159 -1.52 -8.50 -6.41
CA LEU A 159 -2.73 -7.95 -5.83
C LEU A 159 -2.97 -6.54 -6.36
N LYS A 160 -3.56 -6.44 -7.56
CA LYS A 160 -3.88 -5.17 -8.24
C LYS A 160 -5.39 -5.10 -8.59
N PRO A 161 -6.01 -3.91 -8.56
CA PRO A 161 -5.46 -2.65 -8.03
C PRO A 161 -5.17 -2.78 -6.53
N ASP A 162 -4.23 -2.00 -5.99
CA ASP A 162 -3.90 -2.06 -4.56
C ASP A 162 -5.06 -1.51 -3.72
N ILE A 163 -5.62 -0.39 -4.14
CA ILE A 163 -6.79 0.25 -3.52
C ILE A 163 -7.78 0.72 -4.58
N SER A 164 -8.96 1.15 -4.15
CA SER A 164 -9.93 1.83 -5.01
C SER A 164 -10.40 3.13 -4.37
N HIS A 165 -10.76 4.12 -5.19
CA HIS A 165 -11.26 5.40 -4.72
C HIS A 165 -12.28 6.04 -5.67
N PHE A 166 -12.92 7.13 -5.28
CA PHE A 166 -14.00 7.76 -6.02
C PHE A 166 -13.56 8.13 -7.42
N SER A 167 -14.30 7.64 -8.42
CA SER A 167 -13.96 7.87 -9.82
C SER A 167 -14.93 8.78 -10.55
N HIS A 168 -16.13 9.00 -9.99
CA HIS A 168 -17.16 9.91 -10.52
C HIS A 168 -17.19 11.15 -9.65
N VAL A 169 -16.60 12.23 -10.13
CA VAL A 169 -16.30 13.41 -9.32
C VAL A 169 -16.47 14.69 -10.13
N ARG A 170 -16.46 15.82 -9.44
CA ARG A 170 -16.37 17.16 -9.99
C ARG A 170 -14.92 17.62 -9.95
N ALA A 171 -14.43 18.16 -11.05
CA ALA A 171 -13.12 18.82 -11.13
C ALA A 171 -13.27 20.32 -11.37
N ILE A 172 -12.17 21.00 -11.70
CA ILE A 172 -12.11 22.43 -12.00
C ILE A 172 -13.33 22.93 -12.81
N GLY A 173 -13.96 23.99 -12.30
CA GLY A 173 -15.19 24.56 -12.88
C GLY A 173 -16.46 23.77 -12.55
N GLY A 174 -16.42 22.82 -11.63
CA GLY A 174 -17.57 22.00 -11.22
C GLY A 174 -17.97 20.93 -12.24
N VAL A 175 -17.10 20.64 -13.22
CA VAL A 175 -17.41 19.71 -14.32
C VAL A 175 -17.41 18.28 -13.79
N ALA A 176 -18.54 17.59 -13.94
CA ALA A 176 -18.66 16.17 -13.63
C ALA A 176 -17.87 15.32 -14.65
N ILE A 177 -16.98 14.48 -14.15
CA ILE A 177 -16.09 13.63 -14.93
C ILE A 177 -16.00 12.23 -14.30
N SER A 178 -15.60 11.25 -15.12
CA SER A 178 -15.43 9.88 -14.66
C SER A 178 -14.20 9.18 -15.23
N GLY A 179 -13.51 8.41 -14.39
CA GLY A 179 -12.33 7.63 -14.79
C GLY A 179 -11.37 7.34 -13.63
N SER A 180 -10.54 6.31 -13.78
CA SER A 180 -9.56 5.90 -12.78
C SER A 180 -8.44 6.93 -12.54
N SER A 181 -8.15 7.79 -13.53
CA SER A 181 -7.29 8.97 -13.35
C SER A 181 -7.72 9.84 -12.16
N PHE A 182 -9.02 10.00 -11.95
CA PHE A 182 -9.55 10.87 -10.90
C PHE A 182 -9.49 10.21 -9.52
N SER A 183 -9.71 8.89 -9.45
CA SER A 183 -9.44 8.11 -8.24
C SER A 183 -7.97 8.20 -7.81
N THR A 184 -7.07 8.14 -8.80
CA THR A 184 -5.62 8.26 -8.60
C THR A 184 -5.26 9.65 -8.10
N ALA A 185 -5.84 10.69 -8.70
CA ALA A 185 -5.70 12.08 -8.29
C ALA A 185 -6.12 12.29 -6.83
N LEU A 186 -7.26 11.74 -6.41
CA LEU A 186 -7.73 11.86 -5.02
C LEU A 186 -6.90 11.06 -4.01
N SER A 187 -6.28 9.96 -4.44
CA SER A 187 -5.43 9.13 -3.57
C SER A 187 -4.03 9.73 -3.39
N SER A 188 -3.59 10.59 -4.32
CA SER A 188 -2.22 11.13 -4.31
C SER A 188 -1.97 12.11 -3.16
N PRO A 189 -2.89 13.04 -2.81
CA PRO A 189 -2.75 13.86 -1.61
C PRO A 189 -2.66 13.04 -0.32
N LEU A 190 -3.45 11.97 -0.21
CA LEU A 190 -3.39 11.09 0.96
C LEU A 190 -2.00 10.45 1.11
N ALA A 191 -1.44 9.93 0.01
CA ALA A 191 -0.08 9.38 0.00
C ALA A 191 0.98 10.45 0.31
N ALA A 192 0.85 11.66 -0.24
CA ALA A 192 1.79 12.75 -0.01
C ALA A 192 1.76 13.27 1.44
N HIS A 193 0.58 13.44 2.03
CA HIS A 193 0.45 13.82 3.44
C HIS A 193 0.94 12.71 4.36
N THR A 194 0.67 11.44 4.04
CA THR A 194 1.25 10.32 4.80
C THR A 194 2.77 10.35 4.74
N MET A 195 3.35 10.58 3.55
CA MET A 195 4.80 10.72 3.38
C MET A 195 5.38 11.89 4.18
N ALA A 196 4.67 13.02 4.26
CA ALA A 196 5.14 14.23 4.94
C ALA A 196 4.97 14.18 6.46
N ARG A 197 4.00 13.43 6.97
CA ARG A 197 3.68 13.36 8.40
C ARG A 197 4.55 12.37 9.16
N LEU A 198 5.05 11.34 8.50
CA LEU A 198 5.87 10.30 9.13
C LEU A 198 7.33 10.75 9.29
N ARG A 199 7.94 10.44 10.43
CA ARG A 199 9.35 10.75 10.73
C ARG A 199 10.32 10.08 9.74
N ASP A 200 10.23 8.76 9.61
CA ASP A 200 11.08 7.95 8.73
C ASP A 200 10.27 7.36 7.57
N ALA A 201 9.62 8.25 6.80
CA ALA A 201 8.73 7.83 5.73
C ALA A 201 9.48 7.15 4.58
N SER A 202 8.99 6.01 4.12
CA SER A 202 9.43 5.33 2.89
C SER A 202 8.24 5.06 1.95
N PRO A 203 8.46 4.92 0.63
CA PRO A 203 7.40 4.54 -0.30
C PRO A 203 6.61 3.29 0.12
N ASP A 204 7.33 2.23 0.54
CA ASP A 204 6.68 1.00 0.98
C ASP A 204 5.91 1.17 2.29
N LEU A 205 6.41 1.99 3.23
CA LEU A 205 5.70 2.27 4.48
C LEU A 205 4.39 3.02 4.22
N VAL A 206 4.43 4.05 3.39
CA VAL A 206 3.23 4.79 2.98
C VAL A 206 2.26 3.86 2.27
N LYS A 207 2.74 3.02 1.34
CA LYS A 207 1.93 1.99 0.69
C LYS A 207 1.30 1.07 1.73
N ALA A 208 2.07 0.53 2.67
CA ALA A 208 1.58 -0.36 3.72
C ALA A 208 0.48 0.30 4.57
N LEU A 209 0.65 1.56 4.99
CA LEU A 209 -0.34 2.29 5.78
C LEU A 209 -1.64 2.56 5.00
N LEU A 210 -1.55 2.91 3.71
CA LEU A 210 -2.73 3.11 2.87
C LEU A 210 -3.51 1.80 2.68
N LEU A 211 -2.82 0.68 2.44
CA LEU A 211 -3.46 -0.64 2.36
C LEU A 211 -4.06 -1.06 3.71
N HIS A 212 -3.34 -0.78 4.81
CA HIS A 212 -3.76 -1.14 6.16
C HIS A 212 -5.04 -0.42 6.59
N ASN A 213 -5.20 0.84 6.18
CA ASN A 213 -6.33 1.70 6.50
C ASN A 213 -7.51 1.57 5.53
N ALA A 214 -7.43 0.66 4.56
CA ALA A 214 -8.50 0.42 3.62
C ALA A 214 -9.70 -0.31 4.26
N ASP A 215 -10.91 -0.01 3.77
CA ASP A 215 -12.17 -0.53 4.31
C ASP A 215 -12.45 -2.01 4.00
N GLY A 216 -11.66 -2.62 3.11
CA GLY A 216 -11.77 -4.04 2.79
C GLY A 216 -11.49 -4.96 3.99
N GLN A 217 -12.08 -6.16 3.94
CA GLN A 217 -11.79 -7.24 4.89
C GLN A 217 -10.70 -8.19 4.36
N GLY A 218 -10.33 -8.03 3.09
CA GLY A 218 -9.35 -8.81 2.35
C GLY A 218 -9.22 -8.20 0.96
N PHE A 219 -8.43 -8.85 0.11
CA PHE A 219 -8.25 -8.41 -1.27
C PHE A 219 -9.45 -8.80 -2.15
N ASP A 220 -9.96 -7.86 -2.93
CA ASP A 220 -10.96 -8.06 -3.98
C ASP A 220 -10.35 -7.59 -5.32
N PRO A 221 -10.29 -8.43 -6.38
CA PRO A 221 -9.74 -8.02 -7.67
C PRO A 221 -10.38 -6.76 -8.28
N ALA A 222 -11.62 -6.42 -7.93
CA ALA A 222 -12.30 -5.23 -8.42
C ALA A 222 -12.06 -3.97 -7.58
N LEU A 223 -11.81 -4.13 -6.27
CA LEU A 223 -11.73 -3.01 -5.32
C LEU A 223 -10.35 -2.88 -4.64
N GLY A 224 -9.43 -3.81 -4.88
CA GLY A 224 -8.18 -3.95 -4.14
C GLY A 224 -8.44 -4.31 -2.68
N PHE A 225 -7.67 -3.71 -1.77
CA PHE A 225 -7.94 -3.76 -0.33
C PHE A 225 -9.08 -2.82 0.09
N GLY A 226 -9.75 -2.15 -0.85
CA GLY A 226 -10.81 -1.18 -0.60
C GLY A 226 -10.33 0.26 -0.70
N SER A 227 -11.04 1.16 -0.04
CA SER A 227 -10.72 2.60 0.02
C SER A 227 -10.18 2.96 1.40
N PRO A 228 -9.08 3.73 1.50
CA PRO A 228 -8.64 4.31 2.76
C PRO A 228 -9.78 5.09 3.44
N THR A 229 -10.08 4.76 4.70
CA THR A 229 -11.22 5.36 5.41
C THR A 229 -10.87 6.71 6.03
N LEU A 230 -11.88 7.54 6.30
CA LEU A 230 -11.73 8.75 7.12
C LEU A 230 -11.90 8.50 8.62
N ALA A 231 -12.14 7.26 9.06
CA ALA A 231 -12.26 6.96 10.49
C ALA A 231 -10.94 7.22 11.24
N SER A 232 -9.81 7.11 10.55
CA SER A 232 -8.49 7.50 10.99
C SER A 232 -7.63 7.75 9.75
N LEU A 233 -6.84 8.82 9.74
CA LEU A 233 -5.90 9.04 8.66
C LEU A 233 -4.76 8.01 8.74
N PRO A 234 -4.04 7.70 7.64
CA PRO A 234 -3.05 6.64 7.63
C PRO A 234 -1.91 6.77 8.64
N TRP A 235 -1.65 7.98 9.14
CA TRP A 235 -0.63 8.29 10.15
C TRP A 235 -1.19 8.41 11.58
N GLU A 236 -2.46 8.09 11.78
CA GLU A 236 -3.16 8.18 13.08
C GLU A 236 -3.54 6.80 13.61
N CYS A 237 -3.61 6.66 14.93
CA CYS A 237 -4.23 5.50 15.55
C CYS A 237 -5.75 5.68 15.57
N ARG A 238 -6.48 4.70 15.07
CA ARG A 238 -7.95 4.65 15.24
C ARG A 238 -8.30 4.54 16.72
N SER A 239 -9.36 5.21 17.15
CA SER A 239 -9.93 5.05 18.50
C SER A 239 -10.12 3.58 18.89
N GLY A 240 -9.70 3.22 20.12
CA GLY A 240 -9.71 1.85 20.63
C GLY A 240 -8.64 0.91 20.05
N PHE A 241 -7.69 1.43 19.26
CA PHE A 241 -6.56 0.68 18.69
C PHE A 241 -5.24 1.42 18.91
N VAL A 242 -4.17 0.64 18.90
CA VAL A 242 -2.81 1.14 18.70
C VAL A 242 -2.26 0.57 17.41
N THR A 243 -1.57 1.42 16.66
CA THR A 243 -0.88 1.05 15.42
C THR A 243 0.63 1.17 15.62
N LEU A 244 1.33 0.06 15.50
CA LEU A 244 2.79 -0.03 15.53
C LEU A 244 3.30 -0.18 14.09
N GLN A 245 4.34 0.57 13.75
CA GLN A 245 5.02 0.46 12.47
C GLN A 245 6.53 0.33 12.66
N TRP A 246 7.19 -0.46 11.83
CA TRP A 246 8.64 -0.55 11.81
C TRP A 246 9.15 -1.10 10.47
N THR A 247 10.44 -0.91 10.23
CA THR A 247 11.16 -1.45 9.08
C THR A 247 12.18 -2.48 9.58
N ALA A 248 12.40 -3.53 8.80
CA ALA A 248 13.43 -4.51 9.07
C ALA A 248 14.08 -4.99 7.77
N SER A 249 15.37 -5.33 7.83
CA SER A 249 16.09 -5.92 6.71
C SER A 249 16.18 -7.43 6.91
N LEU A 250 15.44 -8.21 6.10
CA LEU A 250 15.23 -9.63 6.29
C LEU A 250 16.11 -10.46 5.35
N ARG A 251 16.93 -11.34 5.92
CA ARG A 251 17.72 -12.31 5.13
C ARG A 251 16.86 -13.52 4.76
N PRO A 252 16.80 -13.92 3.48
CA PRO A 252 16.12 -15.15 3.07
C PRO A 252 16.62 -16.38 3.83
N GLY A 253 15.70 -17.28 4.16
CA GLY A 253 16.00 -18.51 4.90
C GLY A 253 16.01 -18.36 6.43
N ALA A 254 16.22 -17.16 6.97
CA ALA A 254 16.15 -16.89 8.42
C ALA A 254 14.72 -16.58 8.88
N ALA A 255 14.43 -16.91 10.15
CA ALA A 255 13.20 -16.53 10.83
C ALA A 255 13.46 -15.35 11.76
N PHE A 256 12.59 -14.35 11.71
CA PHE A 256 12.66 -13.14 12.52
C PHE A 256 11.47 -13.07 13.48
N TYR A 257 11.73 -12.56 14.68
CA TYR A 257 10.74 -12.46 15.75
C TYR A 257 10.85 -11.11 16.44
N TRP A 258 9.72 -10.43 16.63
CA TRP A 258 9.61 -9.24 17.48
C TRP A 258 8.56 -9.51 18.55
N GLU A 259 8.96 -9.43 19.81
CA GLU A 259 8.06 -9.67 20.94
C GLU A 259 7.49 -8.35 21.44
N MET A 260 6.21 -8.38 21.83
CA MET A 260 5.52 -7.27 22.48
C MET A 260 4.61 -7.80 23.57
N PRO A 261 4.37 -7.03 24.64
CA PRO A 261 3.46 -7.46 25.69
C PRO A 261 2.03 -7.53 25.17
N ILE A 262 1.21 -8.35 25.83
CA ILE A 262 -0.23 -8.40 25.58
C ILE A 262 -0.91 -7.31 26.41
N PRO A 263 -1.51 -6.27 25.80
CA PRO A 263 -2.26 -5.24 26.53
C PRO A 263 -3.28 -5.84 27.50
N PRO A 264 -3.33 -5.38 28.77
CA PRO A 264 -4.38 -5.77 29.72
C PRO A 264 -5.80 -5.67 29.15
N SER A 265 -6.12 -4.62 28.39
CA SER A 265 -7.44 -4.41 27.78
C SER A 265 -7.85 -5.52 26.80
N LEU A 266 -6.89 -6.21 26.16
CA LEU A 266 -7.18 -7.36 25.30
C LEU A 266 -7.48 -8.64 26.10
N ARG A 267 -7.24 -8.67 27.43
CA ARG A 267 -7.39 -9.84 28.30
C ARG A 267 -8.76 -9.83 29.00
N LYS A 268 -9.79 -10.37 28.34
CA LYS A 268 -11.12 -10.51 28.93
C LYS A 268 -11.32 -11.91 29.52
N THR A 269 -11.58 -12.02 30.82
CA THR A 269 -11.83 -13.29 31.53
C THR A 269 -10.70 -14.33 31.37
N GLY A 270 -9.44 -13.89 31.36
CA GLY A 270 -8.28 -14.77 31.16
C GLY A 270 -8.09 -15.30 29.72
N LYS A 271 -8.82 -14.73 28.75
CA LYS A 271 -8.71 -15.06 27.33
C LYS A 271 -8.54 -13.78 26.50
N LEU A 272 -8.00 -13.89 25.29
CA LEU A 272 -7.89 -12.75 24.39
C LEU A 272 -9.24 -12.45 23.73
N LYS A 273 -9.60 -11.17 23.71
CA LYS A 273 -10.72 -10.62 22.96
C LYS A 273 -10.29 -9.29 22.34
N GLY A 274 -10.54 -9.13 21.04
CA GLY A 274 -10.29 -7.90 20.31
C GLY A 274 -10.25 -8.13 18.80
N MET A 275 -9.60 -7.22 18.10
CA MET A 275 -9.36 -7.30 16.67
C MET A 275 -7.91 -6.89 16.37
N GLY A 276 -7.36 -7.48 15.31
CA GLY A 276 -6.06 -7.08 14.80
C GLY A 276 -6.02 -7.01 13.29
N SER A 277 -5.10 -6.19 12.80
CA SER A 277 -4.72 -6.06 11.40
C SER A 277 -3.21 -6.08 11.29
N LEU A 278 -2.65 -6.88 10.39
CA LEU A 278 -1.21 -6.95 10.11
C LEU A 278 -1.02 -6.76 8.61
N THR A 279 -0.33 -5.69 8.23
CA THR A 279 0.13 -5.46 6.86
C THR A 279 1.65 -5.51 6.84
N ALA A 280 2.22 -6.24 5.89
CA ALA A 280 3.65 -6.25 5.65
C ALA A 280 3.92 -6.16 4.15
N VAL A 281 4.87 -5.31 3.77
CA VAL A 281 5.29 -5.11 2.38
C VAL A 281 6.78 -5.36 2.30
N LEU A 282 7.16 -6.39 1.54
CA LEU A 282 8.55 -6.70 1.21
C LEU A 282 8.95 -5.93 -0.04
N ASN A 283 10.09 -5.21 -0.01
CA ASN A 283 10.75 -4.78 -1.23
C ASN A 283 11.39 -6.00 -1.89
N PRO A 284 10.90 -6.44 -3.07
CA PRO A 284 11.37 -7.67 -3.66
C PRO A 284 12.67 -7.49 -4.46
N HIS A 285 13.17 -6.26 -4.66
CA HIS A 285 14.42 -6.00 -5.38
C HIS A 285 15.65 -6.49 -4.57
N PRO A 286 16.64 -7.17 -5.19
CA PRO A 286 16.82 -7.38 -6.64
C PRO A 286 16.15 -8.65 -7.19
N MET A 287 15.37 -9.37 -6.38
CA MET A 287 14.76 -10.66 -6.72
C MET A 287 13.45 -10.52 -7.54
N VAL A 288 13.50 -9.67 -8.57
CA VAL A 288 12.43 -9.48 -9.57
C VAL A 288 13.00 -9.57 -10.99
N SER A 289 12.26 -10.14 -11.93
CA SER A 289 12.71 -10.27 -13.33
C SER A 289 11.53 -10.26 -14.30
N GLU A 290 11.53 -9.31 -15.25
CA GLU A 290 10.52 -9.24 -16.32
C GLU A 290 10.54 -10.45 -17.26
N PHE A 291 11.69 -11.15 -17.35
CA PHE A 291 11.84 -12.34 -18.19
C PHE A 291 11.39 -13.64 -17.52
N ALA A 292 11.05 -13.59 -16.23
CA ALA A 292 10.65 -14.77 -15.46
C ALA A 292 9.17 -15.18 -15.66
N GLY A 293 8.42 -14.44 -16.48
CA GLY A 293 7.00 -14.67 -16.71
C GLY A 293 6.21 -14.76 -15.39
N PRO A 294 5.44 -15.85 -15.13
CA PRO A 294 4.61 -15.99 -13.92
C PRO A 294 5.42 -16.11 -12.63
N ASN A 295 6.76 -16.16 -12.75
CA ASN A 295 7.70 -16.14 -11.65
C ASN A 295 8.37 -14.78 -11.42
N TYR A 296 7.79 -13.68 -11.94
CA TYR A 296 8.31 -12.31 -11.78
C TYR A 296 8.89 -12.01 -10.39
N PHE A 297 8.19 -12.39 -9.32
CA PHE A 297 8.76 -12.36 -7.97
C PHE A 297 9.48 -13.67 -7.64
N SER A 298 10.77 -13.58 -7.37
CA SER A 298 11.59 -14.70 -6.94
C SER A 298 11.73 -14.80 -5.42
N VAL A 299 11.02 -13.95 -4.69
CA VAL A 299 10.92 -13.97 -3.23
C VAL A 299 9.47 -13.82 -2.75
N ARG A 300 9.18 -14.36 -1.57
CA ARG A 300 7.92 -14.14 -0.86
C ARG A 300 8.15 -13.93 0.62
N LEU A 301 7.29 -13.11 1.23
CA LEU A 301 7.24 -12.91 2.67
C LEU A 301 6.20 -13.85 3.30
N ALA A 302 6.50 -14.41 4.46
CA ALA A 302 5.51 -14.89 5.41
C ALA A 302 5.53 -13.97 6.63
N ALA A 303 4.35 -13.57 7.11
CA ALA A 303 4.20 -12.71 8.27
C ALA A 303 3.00 -13.18 9.11
N ALA A 304 3.14 -13.27 10.43
CA ALA A 304 2.06 -13.67 11.33
C ALA A 304 2.20 -13.01 12.70
N LEU A 305 1.08 -12.65 13.32
CA LEU A 305 1.01 -12.37 14.74
C LEU A 305 0.74 -13.67 15.48
N GLN A 306 1.58 -14.01 16.45
CA GLN A 306 1.55 -15.28 17.17
C GLN A 306 1.46 -15.09 18.67
N ILE A 307 0.81 -16.04 19.33
CA ILE A 307 0.78 -16.17 20.79
C ILE A 307 1.29 -17.54 21.19
N GLN A 308 1.86 -17.62 22.39
CA GLN A 308 2.19 -18.91 22.97
C GLN A 308 0.91 -19.64 23.37
N ARG A 309 0.83 -20.93 23.02
CA ARG A 309 -0.27 -21.82 23.38
C ARG A 309 0.22 -23.27 23.47
N GLY A 310 0.55 -23.70 24.68
CA GLY A 310 0.97 -25.05 25.00
C GLY A 310 2.40 -25.37 24.57
N LYS A 311 2.72 -26.66 24.61
CA LYS A 311 4.02 -27.20 24.24
C LYS A 311 3.88 -28.31 23.21
N THR A 312 4.90 -28.49 22.39
CA THR A 312 5.05 -29.65 21.50
C THR A 312 5.26 -30.93 22.33
N PRO A 313 5.08 -32.13 21.75
CA PRO A 313 5.38 -33.39 22.45
C PRO A 313 6.84 -33.49 22.96
N LYS A 314 7.76 -32.75 22.33
CA LYS A 314 9.18 -32.65 22.73
C LYS A 314 9.45 -31.56 23.79
N GLY A 315 8.40 -30.95 24.35
CA GLY A 315 8.50 -29.92 25.40
C GLY A 315 8.78 -28.50 24.92
N ALA A 316 9.03 -28.28 23.63
CA ALA A 316 9.27 -26.93 23.09
C ALA A 316 7.98 -26.09 23.07
N VAL A 317 8.11 -24.77 23.26
CA VAL A 317 6.99 -23.82 23.23
C VAL A 317 6.27 -23.88 21.87
N LYS A 318 4.94 -23.97 21.91
CA LYS A 318 4.11 -23.97 20.70
C LYS A 318 3.48 -22.59 20.52
N PHE A 319 3.56 -22.07 19.30
CA PHE A 319 2.96 -20.80 18.92
C PHE A 319 1.75 -21.03 18.01
N HIS A 320 0.71 -20.22 18.22
CA HIS A 320 -0.51 -20.21 17.42
C HIS A 320 -0.68 -18.85 16.76
N ASN A 321 -1.06 -18.82 15.49
CA ASN A 321 -1.27 -17.57 14.76
C ASN A 321 -2.61 -16.95 15.14
N LEU A 322 -2.60 -15.69 15.60
CA LEU A 322 -3.78 -14.84 15.72
C LEU A 322 -4.11 -14.18 14.36
N LEU A 323 -3.09 -13.69 13.67
CA LEU A 323 -3.18 -13.10 12.34
C LEU A 323 -2.17 -13.77 11.42
N GLY A 324 -2.56 -13.96 10.17
CA GLY A 324 -1.73 -14.59 9.16
C GLY A 324 -1.63 -16.10 9.29
N SER A 325 -1.39 -16.74 8.17
CA SER A 325 -1.09 -18.16 8.06
C SER A 325 -0.25 -18.38 6.81
N LEU A 326 0.52 -19.45 6.83
CA LEU A 326 1.11 -19.99 5.63
C LEU A 326 0.94 -21.51 5.76
N ASP A 327 0.01 -22.10 5.02
CA ASP A 327 -0.09 -23.57 4.97
C ASP A 327 1.00 -24.07 4.03
N THR A 328 2.08 -24.63 4.57
CA THR A 328 3.22 -25.08 3.78
C THR A 328 3.13 -26.54 3.35
N ASP A 329 2.24 -27.32 3.95
CA ASP A 329 2.44 -28.77 4.01
C ASP A 329 1.29 -29.58 3.38
N LYS A 330 0.23 -28.92 2.87
CA LYS A 330 -1.01 -29.62 2.47
C LYS A 330 -1.65 -29.21 1.15
N ILE A 331 -1.09 -28.26 0.41
CA ILE A 331 -1.69 -27.74 -0.84
C ILE A 331 -0.68 -27.68 -1.97
N THR A 332 -1.15 -27.77 -3.22
CA THR A 332 -0.29 -27.62 -4.40
C THR A 332 0.20 -26.17 -4.51
N GLU A 333 1.27 -25.92 -5.28
CA GLU A 333 1.69 -24.53 -5.53
C GLU A 333 0.59 -23.70 -6.20
N GLN A 334 -0.16 -24.29 -7.12
CA GLN A 334 -1.23 -23.59 -7.82
C GLN A 334 -2.32 -23.16 -6.84
N ASP A 335 -2.73 -24.04 -5.93
CA ASP A 335 -3.71 -23.71 -4.89
C ASP A 335 -3.16 -22.63 -3.95
N ALA A 336 -1.88 -22.71 -3.57
CA ALA A 336 -1.25 -21.68 -2.73
C ALA A 336 -1.18 -20.31 -3.42
N ARG A 337 -1.07 -20.26 -4.76
CA ARG A 337 -1.12 -19.00 -5.51
C ARG A 337 -2.52 -18.39 -5.51
N VAL A 338 -3.56 -19.21 -5.53
CA VAL A 338 -4.96 -18.76 -5.50
C VAL A 338 -5.40 -18.35 -4.09
N ILE A 339 -5.08 -19.16 -3.08
CA ILE A 339 -5.57 -18.99 -1.71
C ILE A 339 -4.71 -17.98 -0.93
N ASP A 340 -3.39 -18.17 -0.95
CA ASP A 340 -2.47 -17.41 -0.12
C ASP A 340 -1.77 -16.29 -0.91
N HIS A 341 -2.04 -16.14 -2.22
CA HIS A 341 -1.26 -15.26 -3.08
C HIS A 341 0.25 -15.48 -2.87
N LYS A 342 0.66 -16.75 -2.93
CA LYS A 342 1.96 -17.27 -2.46
C LYS A 342 3.16 -16.36 -2.76
N TRP A 343 3.25 -15.79 -3.97
CA TRP A 343 4.38 -14.99 -4.42
C TRP A 343 4.18 -13.48 -4.33
N SER A 344 3.03 -13.02 -3.83
CA SER A 344 2.83 -11.60 -3.54
C SER A 344 3.83 -11.14 -2.46
N PRO A 345 4.51 -10.00 -2.66
CA PRO A 345 5.35 -9.39 -1.63
C PRO A 345 4.53 -8.73 -0.52
N ILE A 346 3.20 -8.66 -0.67
CA ILE A 346 2.29 -8.03 0.28
C ILE A 346 1.58 -9.12 1.09
N ARG A 347 1.61 -8.97 2.42
CA ARG A 347 0.76 -9.70 3.36
C ARG A 347 -0.17 -8.73 4.04
N HIS A 348 -1.46 -9.03 4.02
CA HIS A 348 -2.46 -8.25 4.72
C HIS A 348 -3.45 -9.21 5.37
N HIS A 349 -3.60 -9.10 6.68
CA HIS A 349 -4.44 -9.98 7.48
C HIS A 349 -5.24 -9.15 8.46
N LYS A 350 -6.57 -9.25 8.43
CA LYS A 350 -7.47 -8.51 9.31
C LYS A 350 -8.48 -9.48 9.89
N LYS A 351 -8.53 -9.60 11.21
CA LYS A 351 -9.41 -10.58 11.86
C LYS A 351 -9.75 -10.21 13.31
N PRO A 352 -11.00 -10.39 13.75
CA PRO A 352 -11.34 -10.42 15.16
C PRO A 352 -10.85 -11.72 15.82
N PHE A 353 -10.52 -11.66 17.10
CA PHE A 353 -10.24 -12.82 17.93
C PHE A 353 -11.06 -12.74 19.21
N GLN A 354 -11.73 -13.84 19.57
CA GLN A 354 -12.61 -13.89 20.74
C GLN A 354 -12.45 -15.22 21.46
N GLY A 355 -12.21 -15.15 22.77
CA GLY A 355 -12.08 -16.35 23.61
C GLY A 355 -10.84 -17.18 23.29
N VAL A 356 -9.79 -16.55 22.76
CA VAL A 356 -8.55 -17.25 22.44
C VAL A 356 -7.75 -17.50 23.72
N THR A 357 -7.38 -18.76 23.95
CA THR A 357 -6.51 -19.15 25.06
C THR A 357 -5.06 -18.87 24.71
N PHE A 358 -4.30 -18.38 25.69
CA PHE A 358 -2.89 -18.05 25.55
C PHE A 358 -2.17 -18.42 26.86
N GLU A 359 -0.86 -18.58 26.76
CA GLU A 359 0.04 -18.71 27.91
C GLU A 359 1.10 -17.61 27.81
N GLY A 360 1.69 -17.24 28.94
CA GLY A 360 2.63 -16.11 29.00
C GLY A 360 1.92 -14.75 28.94
N ASP A 361 2.72 -13.71 28.78
CA ASP A 361 2.30 -12.31 28.81
C ASP A 361 2.69 -11.54 27.54
N SER A 362 3.33 -12.22 26.57
CA SER A 362 3.77 -11.64 25.31
C SER A 362 3.09 -12.28 24.09
N MET A 363 2.97 -11.47 23.04
CA MET A 363 2.72 -11.92 21.68
C MET A 363 3.95 -11.60 20.83
N ARG A 364 4.08 -12.24 19.68
CA ARG A 364 5.21 -11.99 18.78
C ARG A 364 4.79 -11.89 17.33
N ILE A 365 5.47 -11.04 16.59
CA ILE A 365 5.42 -11.03 15.13
C ILE A 365 6.47 -12.00 14.63
N TYR A 366 6.07 -12.95 13.78
CA TYR A 366 6.96 -13.84 13.04
C TYR A 366 7.05 -13.36 11.60
N ALA A 367 8.27 -13.28 11.06
CA ALA A 367 8.49 -13.08 9.64
C ALA A 367 9.55 -14.01 9.08
N ARG A 368 9.38 -14.41 7.81
CA ARG A 368 10.38 -15.20 7.07
C ARG A 368 10.28 -14.94 5.58
N VAL A 369 11.43 -14.74 4.95
CA VAL A 369 11.53 -14.63 3.49
C VAL A 369 11.94 -15.98 2.91
N TYR A 370 11.22 -16.39 1.87
CA TYR A 370 11.56 -17.54 1.04
C TYR A 370 11.95 -17.05 -0.35
N ALA A 371 12.93 -17.71 -0.96
CA ALA A 371 13.42 -17.40 -2.29
C ALA A 371 13.28 -18.60 -3.23
N ARG A 372 13.29 -18.34 -4.53
CA ARG A 372 13.34 -19.31 -5.64
C ARG A 372 14.17 -18.76 -6.79
N ASP A 373 14.34 -19.57 -7.84
CA ASP A 373 14.90 -19.15 -9.13
C ASP A 373 16.24 -18.39 -9.01
N LEU A 374 17.07 -18.81 -8.05
CA LEU A 374 18.34 -18.15 -7.70
C LEU A 374 19.29 -18.02 -8.89
N TYR A 375 19.24 -18.99 -9.81
CA TYR A 375 20.02 -19.01 -11.05
C TYR A 375 19.77 -17.81 -11.96
N GLN A 376 18.64 -17.10 -11.82
CA GLN A 376 18.35 -15.89 -12.61
C GLN A 376 19.16 -14.67 -12.15
N TYR A 377 19.76 -14.74 -10.96
CA TYR A 377 20.45 -13.64 -10.30
C TYR A 377 21.90 -14.00 -9.97
N ASP A 378 22.44 -15.04 -10.61
CA ASP A 378 23.77 -15.60 -10.36
C ASP A 378 24.01 -16.02 -8.91
N TYR A 379 22.95 -16.40 -8.18
CA TYR A 379 23.04 -16.92 -6.82
C TYR A 379 22.99 -18.45 -6.79
N SER A 380 23.88 -19.06 -6.02
CA SER A 380 23.91 -20.52 -5.78
C SER A 380 23.13 -20.92 -4.53
N THR A 381 23.11 -20.06 -3.51
CA THR A 381 22.45 -20.30 -2.23
C THR A 381 21.62 -19.10 -1.78
N ALA A 382 20.59 -19.35 -0.97
CA ALA A 382 19.76 -18.26 -0.41
C ALA A 382 20.55 -17.30 0.49
N GLY A 383 21.74 -17.69 0.98
CA GLY A 383 22.61 -16.84 1.79
C GLY A 383 23.36 -15.77 0.99
N GLU A 384 23.40 -15.88 -0.34
CA GLU A 384 24.00 -14.86 -1.23
C GLU A 384 23.04 -13.71 -1.52
N ILE A 385 21.74 -13.90 -1.28
CA ILE A 385 20.74 -12.86 -1.48
C ILE A 385 20.95 -11.77 -0.43
N PRO A 386 21.00 -10.48 -0.81
CA PRO A 386 21.06 -9.39 0.16
C PRO A 386 19.85 -9.41 1.10
N ALA A 387 20.02 -8.81 2.28
CA ALA A 387 18.88 -8.60 3.16
C ALA A 387 17.86 -7.67 2.48
N LEU A 388 16.59 -8.01 2.56
CA LEU A 388 15.52 -7.34 1.86
C LEU A 388 14.71 -6.48 2.84
N ASP A 389 14.56 -5.21 2.50
CA ASP A 389 13.81 -4.27 3.32
C ASP A 389 12.32 -4.64 3.35
N THR A 390 11.77 -4.67 4.54
CA THR A 390 10.39 -5.05 4.79
C THR A 390 9.79 -4.09 5.80
N VAL A 391 8.64 -3.53 5.46
CA VAL A 391 7.86 -2.70 6.38
C VAL A 391 6.73 -3.52 6.98
N PHE A 392 6.43 -3.24 8.25
CA PHE A 392 5.34 -3.86 8.98
C PHE A 392 4.46 -2.76 9.59
N VAL A 393 3.15 -2.99 9.52
CA VAL A 393 2.12 -2.17 10.18
C VAL A 393 1.19 -3.12 10.90
N LEU A 394 1.16 -3.05 12.23
CA LEU A 394 0.29 -3.83 13.09
C LEU A 394 -0.68 -2.89 13.82
N SER A 395 -1.97 -3.12 13.66
CA SER A 395 -2.99 -2.51 14.54
C SER A 395 -3.63 -3.58 15.40
N ILE A 396 -3.71 -3.35 16.71
CA ILE A 396 -4.42 -4.22 17.66
C ILE A 396 -5.25 -3.36 18.62
N GLY A 397 -6.41 -3.88 19.01
CA GLY A 397 -7.35 -3.11 19.81
C GLY A 397 -8.63 -3.89 20.10
N THR A 398 -9.47 -3.32 20.93
CA THR A 398 -10.75 -3.95 21.33
C THR A 398 -11.90 -3.52 20.42
N GLY A 399 -11.80 -2.34 19.80
CA GLY A 399 -12.91 -1.72 19.08
C GLY A 399 -13.67 -0.66 19.87
N GLU A 400 -13.40 -0.54 21.17
CA GLU A 400 -14.12 0.35 22.07
C GLU A 400 -13.31 1.64 22.28
N GLU A 401 -13.96 2.80 22.14
CA GLU A 401 -13.27 4.10 22.17
C GLU A 401 -12.66 4.44 23.54
N ASP A 402 -13.24 3.90 24.62
CA ASP A 402 -12.82 4.17 26.00
C ASP A 402 -11.67 3.26 26.49
N ASP A 403 -11.24 2.28 25.69
CA ASP A 403 -10.22 1.32 26.10
C ASP A 403 -8.79 1.89 25.94
N ASP A 404 -7.96 1.62 26.93
CA ASP A 404 -6.65 2.26 27.10
C ASP A 404 -5.50 1.56 26.33
N VAL A 405 -5.83 0.78 25.29
CA VAL A 405 -4.88 -0.09 24.58
C VAL A 405 -3.63 0.66 24.11
N TYR A 406 -3.81 1.90 23.66
CA TYR A 406 -2.70 2.76 23.22
C TYR A 406 -1.73 3.10 24.34
N ASN A 407 -2.23 3.64 25.47
CA ASN A 407 -1.35 4.03 26.56
C ASN A 407 -0.75 2.78 27.23
N GLU A 408 -1.52 1.69 27.38
CA GLU A 408 -1.02 0.41 27.90
C GLU A 408 0.21 -0.07 27.13
N LEU A 409 0.15 -0.10 25.79
CA LEU A 409 1.27 -0.57 24.98
C LEU A 409 2.42 0.43 24.91
N ARG A 410 2.12 1.73 24.79
CA ARG A 410 3.14 2.78 24.78
C ARG A 410 3.97 2.73 26.07
N ASP A 411 3.30 2.65 27.22
CA ASP A 411 3.96 2.70 28.52
C ASP A 411 4.75 1.42 28.81
N GLN A 412 4.26 0.25 28.37
CA GLN A 412 4.97 -1.02 28.52
C GLN A 412 6.17 -1.18 27.57
N LEU A 413 6.08 -0.64 26.35
CA LEU A 413 7.20 -0.65 25.40
C LEU A 413 8.21 0.45 25.72
N GLY A 414 7.78 1.56 26.34
CA GLY A 414 8.65 2.62 26.83
C GLY A 414 9.61 3.12 25.74
N ALA A 415 10.92 3.01 26.01
CA ALA A 415 11.97 3.46 25.10
C ALA A 415 12.10 2.65 23.78
N PHE A 416 11.38 1.53 23.63
CA PHE A 416 11.36 0.76 22.38
C PHE A 416 10.40 1.30 21.33
N VAL A 417 9.58 2.30 21.68
CA VAL A 417 8.65 2.97 20.77
C VAL A 417 8.81 4.47 20.83
N GLU A 418 8.49 5.12 19.73
CA GLU A 418 8.45 6.58 19.62
C GLU A 418 7.25 7.01 18.76
N THR A 419 6.88 8.29 18.86
CA THR A 419 5.82 8.85 18.03
C THR A 419 6.21 8.80 16.56
N ALA A 420 5.39 8.14 15.76
CA ALA A 420 5.62 7.94 14.32
C ALA A 420 5.52 9.23 13.50
N THR A 421 4.80 10.24 14.00
CA THR A 421 4.57 11.50 13.32
C THR A 421 5.55 12.59 13.75
N ILE A 422 5.85 13.49 12.82
CA ILE A 422 6.58 14.72 13.11
C ILE A 422 5.63 15.68 13.83
N GLU A 423 6.03 16.15 15.02
CA GLU A 423 5.36 17.27 15.69
C GLU A 423 5.63 18.52 14.86
N THR A 424 4.64 18.95 14.07
CA THR A 424 4.65 20.30 13.52
C THR A 424 4.18 21.23 14.62
N ASP A 425 5.12 21.86 15.31
CA ASP A 425 4.86 23.08 16.07
C ASP A 425 4.27 24.09 15.07
N ILE A 426 2.97 24.36 15.21
CA ILE A 426 2.35 25.49 14.55
C ILE A 426 2.75 26.68 15.41
N ASP A 427 3.86 27.34 15.07
CA ASP A 427 4.10 28.71 15.51
C ASP A 427 2.95 29.55 14.96
N ILE A 428 1.92 29.74 15.78
CA ILE A 428 0.95 30.78 15.58
C ILE A 428 1.73 32.05 15.88
N ASP A 429 2.27 32.69 14.84
CA ASP A 429 2.68 34.09 14.90
C ASP A 429 1.45 34.87 15.37
N ASN A 430 1.44 35.09 16.68
CA ASN A 430 0.49 35.93 17.35
C ASN A 430 0.94 37.36 17.08
N ASP A 431 0.70 37.85 15.86
CA ASP A 431 0.64 39.28 15.57
C ASP A 431 -0.61 39.85 16.25
N GLY A 432 -0.57 39.80 17.59
CA GLY A 432 -1.36 40.65 18.45
C GLY A 432 -0.77 42.04 18.33
N GLY A 433 -1.55 42.94 17.75
CA GLY A 433 -1.26 44.37 17.78
C GLY A 433 -1.05 44.85 19.22
N ASP A 434 -0.07 45.73 19.38
CA ASP A 434 -0.23 46.99 20.09
C ASP A 434 1.05 47.83 19.90
N GLN A 435 0.99 48.77 18.96
CA GLN A 435 1.31 50.20 19.17
C GLN A 435 0.89 51.06 17.98
#